data_AF-A0A0P9LB59-F1
#
_entry.id   AF-A0A0P9LB59-F1
#
_cell.length_a   1.000
_cell.length_b   1.000
_cell.length_c   1.000
_cell.angle_alpha   90.00
_cell.angle_beta   90.00
_cell.angle_gamma   90.00
#
_symmetry.space_group_name_H-M   'P 1'
#
loop_
_entity.id
_entity.type
_entity.pdbx_description
1 polymer ?
#
loop_
_entity_poly.entity_id
_entity_poly.type
_entity_poly.pdbx_seq_one_letter_code
_entity_poly.pdbx_strand_id
1 'polypeptide(L)'
;MFEILKMRIFVAKVQAELMAQHRDQDFVNTICQLPKNLNDLNFLRKNSYYKKEKIAPFIAACHVLCESLESKELNSQYKIICASLLAKRIQKSEGNQHFYLRHIQLFQI
;
A
#
# COMPACT_ATOMS: atom_id res chain seq x y z
N MET A 1 -22.25 -8.31 5.13
CA MET A 1 -21.49 -8.15 6.39
C MET A 1 -20.09 -8.80 6.33
N PHE A 2 -19.96 -10.06 5.90
CA PHE A 2 -18.67 -10.78 5.83
C PHE A 2 -17.62 -10.12 4.90
N GLU A 3 -18.03 -9.62 3.73
CA GLU A 3 -17.10 -8.95 2.81
C GLU A 3 -16.58 -7.61 3.32
N ILE A 4 -17.40 -6.85 4.05
CA ILE A 4 -17.00 -5.60 4.70
C ILE A 4 -15.96 -5.89 5.80
N LEU A 5 -16.17 -6.94 6.59
CA LEU A 5 -15.22 -7.36 7.62
C LEU A 5 -13.87 -7.78 7.02
N LYS A 6 -13.88 -8.57 5.93
CA LYS A 6 -12.65 -8.93 5.22
C LYS A 6 -11.90 -7.72 4.68
N MET A 7 -12.63 -6.73 4.14
CA MET A 7 -12.03 -5.49 3.67
C MET A 7 -11.37 -4.74 4.83
N ARG A 8 -12.06 -4.55 5.95
CA ARG A 8 -11.50 -3.88 7.14
C ARG A 8 -10.25 -4.58 7.66
N ILE A 9 -10.25 -5.92 7.74
CA ILE A 9 -9.07 -6.70 8.13
C ILE A 9 -7.92 -6.47 7.15
N PHE A 10 -8.19 -6.44 5.85
CA PHE A 10 -7.15 -6.21 4.85
C PHE A 10 -6.57 -4.80 4.95
N VAL A 11 -7.41 -3.78 5.07
CA VAL A 11 -6.97 -2.39 5.31
C VAL A 11 -6.12 -2.30 6.57
N ALA A 12 -6.55 -2.92 7.68
CA ALA A 12 -5.76 -2.93 8.92
C ALA A 12 -4.38 -3.57 8.74
N LYS A 13 -4.26 -4.62 7.92
CA LYS A 13 -2.95 -5.22 7.59
C LYS A 13 -2.05 -4.25 6.80
N VAL A 14 -2.62 -3.52 5.85
CA VAL A 14 -1.89 -2.50 5.08
C VAL A 14 -1.47 -1.33 5.98
N GLN A 15 -2.34 -0.89 6.88
CA GLN A 15 -2.02 0.15 7.87
C GLN A 15 -0.90 -0.30 8.81
N ALA A 16 -0.94 -1.53 9.32
CA ALA A 16 0.13 -2.07 10.15
C ALA A 16 1.48 -2.14 9.40
N GLU A 17 1.44 -2.53 8.12
CA GLU A 17 2.60 -2.57 7.23
C GLU A 17 3.19 -1.17 6.98
N LEU A 18 2.37 -0.13 6.89
CA LEU A 18 2.82 1.27 6.80
C LEU A 18 3.34 1.80 8.14
N MET A 19 2.64 1.50 9.25
CA MET A 19 3.03 1.89 10.61
C MET A 19 4.39 1.29 11.03
N ALA A 20 4.72 0.11 10.51
CA ALA A 20 6.04 -0.51 10.72
C ALA A 20 7.19 0.33 10.13
N GLN A 21 6.93 1.15 9.11
CA GLN A 21 7.93 2.01 8.47
C GLN A 21 7.84 3.47 8.91
N HIS A 22 6.65 3.93 9.26
CA HIS A 22 6.38 5.30 9.67
C HIS A 22 5.34 5.33 10.79
N ARG A 23 5.79 5.61 12.02
CA ARG A 23 4.97 5.57 13.23
C ARG A 23 4.11 6.83 13.39
N ASP A 24 3.29 7.12 12.39
CA ASP A 24 2.32 8.21 12.40
C ASP A 24 0.95 7.65 12.00
N GLN A 25 0.10 7.44 13.00
CA GLN A 25 -1.21 6.84 12.82
C GLN A 25 -2.16 7.75 12.03
N ASP A 26 -2.04 9.06 12.20
CA ASP A 26 -2.92 10.03 11.55
C ASP A 26 -2.59 10.11 10.07
N PHE A 27 -1.31 10.16 9.72
CA PHE A 27 -0.84 10.03 8.35
C PHE A 27 -1.34 8.72 7.70
N VAL A 28 -1.09 7.58 8.34
CA VAL A 28 -1.46 6.25 7.79
C VAL A 28 -2.97 6.13 7.61
N ASN A 29 -3.76 6.60 8.57
CA ASN A 29 -5.21 6.62 8.45
C ASN A 29 -5.65 7.51 7.29
N THR A 30 -5.12 8.72 7.20
CA THR A 30 -5.49 9.68 6.16
C THR A 30 -5.27 9.09 4.77
N ILE A 31 -4.08 8.54 4.49
CA ILE A 31 -3.79 8.00 3.16
C ILE A 31 -4.58 6.72 2.87
N CYS A 32 -4.75 5.82 3.84
CA CYS A 32 -5.48 4.56 3.60
C CYS A 32 -6.99 4.76 3.46
N GLN A 33 -7.55 5.83 4.01
CA GLN A 33 -8.98 6.12 3.95
C GLN A 33 -9.38 7.02 2.76
N LEU A 34 -8.42 7.45 1.93
CA LEU A 34 -8.73 8.14 0.69
C LEU A 34 -9.68 7.28 -0.18
N PRO A 35 -10.74 7.85 -0.77
CA PRO A 35 -11.73 7.09 -1.52
C PRO A 35 -11.12 6.23 -2.64
N LYS A 36 -10.15 6.77 -3.38
CA LYS A 36 -9.42 6.04 -4.43
C LYS A 36 -8.67 4.83 -3.84
N ASN A 37 -7.88 5.06 -2.79
CA ASN A 37 -7.13 4.01 -2.11
C ASN A 37 -8.02 2.92 -1.52
N LEU A 38 -9.17 3.26 -0.92
CA LEU A 38 -10.11 2.25 -0.42
C LEU A 38 -10.68 1.38 -1.55
N ASN A 39 -10.98 1.98 -2.70
CA ASN A 39 -11.44 1.25 -3.87
C ASN A 39 -10.37 0.30 -4.40
N ASP A 40 -9.14 0.79 -4.53
CA ASP A 40 -7.99 0.01 -5.00
C ASP A 40 -7.67 -1.13 -4.04
N LEU A 41 -7.68 -0.87 -2.73
CA LEU A 41 -7.48 -1.92 -1.72
C LEU A 41 -8.56 -3.00 -1.78
N ASN A 42 -9.82 -2.63 -2.03
CA ASN A 42 -10.89 -3.60 -2.21
C ASN A 42 -10.73 -4.41 -3.50
N PHE A 43 -10.28 -3.77 -4.58
CA PHE A 43 -9.98 -4.43 -5.85
C PHE A 43 -8.81 -5.41 -5.71
N LEU A 44 -7.68 -4.96 -5.17
CA LEU A 44 -6.49 -5.77 -4.91
C LEU A 44 -6.84 -6.98 -4.04
N ARG A 45 -7.59 -6.78 -2.94
CA ARG A 45 -8.04 -7.89 -2.08
C ARG A 45 -8.84 -8.96 -2.82
N LYS A 46 -9.69 -8.54 -3.76
CA LYS A 46 -10.55 -9.46 -4.54
C LYS A 46 -9.75 -10.21 -5.61
N ASN A 47 -8.66 -9.63 -6.10
CA ASN A 47 -7.81 -10.24 -7.11
C ASN A 47 -7.07 -11.47 -6.56
N SER A 48 -7.10 -12.56 -7.32
CA SER A 48 -6.61 -13.89 -6.92
C SER A 48 -5.10 -13.89 -6.61
N TYR A 49 -4.33 -13.03 -7.28
CA TYR A 49 -2.89 -12.85 -7.06
C TYR A 49 -2.56 -12.45 -5.61
N TYR A 50 -3.41 -11.64 -4.98
CA TYR A 50 -3.23 -11.13 -3.61
C TYR A 50 -3.87 -11.99 -2.51
N LYS A 51 -4.64 -13.01 -2.89
CA LYS A 51 -5.54 -13.73 -1.99
C LYS A 51 -4.83 -14.74 -1.08
N LYS A 52 -3.63 -15.20 -1.46
CA LYS A 52 -2.90 -16.28 -0.75
C LYS A 52 -1.48 -15.90 -0.32
N GLU A 53 -0.92 -14.79 -0.79
CA GLU A 53 0.46 -14.46 -0.49
C GLU A 53 0.57 -13.52 0.71
N LYS A 54 1.49 -13.85 1.64
CA LYS A 54 1.86 -13.00 2.79
C LYS A 54 2.33 -11.61 2.36
N ILE A 55 2.67 -11.43 1.09
CA ILE A 55 3.15 -10.19 0.49
C ILE A 55 2.05 -9.20 0.12
N ALA A 56 0.78 -9.61 0.08
CA ALA A 56 -0.30 -8.77 -0.38
C ALA A 56 -0.41 -7.40 0.36
N PRO A 57 -0.23 -7.32 1.70
CA PRO A 57 -0.20 -6.03 2.40
C PRO A 57 0.95 -5.12 1.95
N PHE A 58 2.11 -5.69 1.64
CA PHE A 58 3.28 -4.92 1.18
C PHE A 58 3.02 -4.29 -0.19
N ILE A 59 2.49 -5.05 -1.16
CA ILE A 59 2.19 -4.54 -2.49
C ILE A 59 1.05 -3.52 -2.42
N ALA A 60 0.02 -3.81 -1.63
CA ALA A 60 -1.08 -2.88 -1.41
C ALA A 60 -0.60 -1.56 -0.76
N ALA A 61 0.37 -1.63 0.16
CA ALA A 61 1.00 -0.43 0.70
C ALA A 61 1.76 0.37 -0.36
N CYS A 62 2.49 -0.28 -1.28
CA CYS A 62 3.12 0.40 -2.41
C CYS A 62 2.09 1.13 -3.30
N HIS A 63 0.98 0.46 -3.64
CA HIS A 63 -0.12 1.08 -4.39
C HIS A 63 -0.70 2.29 -3.67
N VAL A 64 -1.04 2.16 -2.39
CA VAL A 64 -1.57 3.27 -1.58
C VAL A 64 -0.61 4.46 -1.59
N LEU A 65 0.69 4.23 -1.42
CA LEU A 65 1.69 5.29 -1.43
C LEU A 65 1.78 5.98 -2.79
N CYS A 66 1.81 5.20 -3.89
CA CYS A 66 1.85 5.71 -5.25
C CYS A 66 0.62 6.56 -5.58
N GLU A 67 -0.56 6.01 -5.35
CA GLU A 67 -1.85 6.69 -5.60
C GLU A 67 -2.01 7.96 -4.76
N SER A 68 -1.47 7.95 -3.54
CA SER A 68 -1.45 9.13 -2.67
C SER A 68 -0.58 10.26 -3.22
N LEU A 69 0.46 9.97 -4.03
CA LEU A 69 1.26 11.03 -4.67
C LEU A 69 0.44 11.81 -5.70
N GLU A 70 -0.43 11.12 -6.43
CA GLU A 70 -1.31 11.71 -7.44
C GLU A 70 -2.54 12.38 -6.86
N SER A 71 -2.90 12.06 -5.61
CA SER A 71 -4.08 12.64 -4.95
C SER A 71 -4.01 14.16 -4.84
N LYS A 72 -5.09 14.85 -5.24
CA LYS A 72 -5.24 16.30 -5.05
C LYS A 72 -5.66 16.67 -3.63
N GLU A 73 -6.13 15.70 -2.85
CA GLU A 73 -6.65 15.90 -1.48
C GLU A 73 -5.53 15.97 -0.44
N LEU A 74 -4.32 15.48 -0.78
CA LEU A 74 -3.18 15.49 0.12
C LEU A 74 -2.30 16.73 -0.06
N ASN A 75 -1.87 17.28 1.07
CA ASN A 75 -0.88 18.34 1.09
C ASN A 75 0.51 17.84 0.67
N SER A 76 1.40 18.78 0.33
CA SER A 76 2.75 18.47 -0.13
C SER A 76 3.58 17.69 0.89
N GLN A 77 3.36 17.92 2.19
CA GLN A 77 4.09 17.21 3.25
C GLN A 77 3.76 15.70 3.23
N TYR A 78 2.48 15.34 3.09
CA TYR A 78 2.06 13.94 3.03
C TYR A 78 2.59 13.28 1.77
N LYS A 79 2.63 14.00 0.64
CA LYS A 79 3.23 13.49 -0.61
C LYS A 79 4.73 13.21 -0.46
N ILE A 80 5.47 14.09 0.19
CA ILE A 80 6.91 13.88 0.45
C ILE A 80 7.12 12.62 1.31
N ILE A 81 6.30 12.43 2.35
CA ILE A 81 6.34 11.22 3.19
C ILE A 81 6.03 9.99 2.34
N CYS A 82 4.96 10.03 1.52
CA CYS A 82 4.61 8.93 0.63
C CYS A 82 5.75 8.55 -0.32
N ALA A 83 6.38 9.54 -0.95
CA ALA A 83 7.49 9.32 -1.88
C ALA A 83 8.69 8.68 -1.17
N SER A 84 9.05 9.18 0.02
CA SER A 84 10.14 8.63 0.82
C SER A 84 9.89 7.18 1.23
N LEU A 85 8.67 6.85 1.67
CA LEU A 85 8.30 5.49 2.07
C LEU A 85 8.25 4.54 0.86
N LEU A 86 7.75 5.02 -0.28
CA LEU A 86 7.72 4.23 -1.52
C LEU A 86 9.14 3.92 -2.00
N ALA A 87 10.04 4.91 -2.03
CA ALA A 87 11.43 4.71 -2.42
C ALA A 87 12.14 3.68 -1.54
N LYS A 88 11.94 3.74 -0.21
CA LYS A 88 12.49 2.74 0.73
C LYS A 88 11.95 1.33 0.47
N ARG A 89 10.68 1.21 0.08
CA ARG A 89 10.07 -0.09 -0.28
C ARG A 89 10.65 -0.65 -1.57
N ILE A 90 10.82 0.18 -2.59
CA ILE A 90 11.44 -0.21 -3.86
C ILE A 90 12.87 -0.69 -3.61
N GLN A 91 13.68 0.10 -2.88
CA GLN A 91 15.04 -0.29 -2.51
C GLN A 91 15.09 -1.63 -1.74
N LYS A 92 14.17 -1.84 -0.79
CA LYS A 92 14.06 -3.11 -0.06
C LYS A 92 13.69 -4.28 -0.98
N SER A 93 12.85 -4.03 -1.99
CA SER A 93 12.44 -5.06 -2.95
C SER A 93 13.59 -5.45 -3.88
N GLU A 94 14.38 -4.49 -4.35
CA GLU A 94 15.56 -4.70 -5.19
C GLU A 94 16.65 -5.52 -4.45
N GLY A 95 16.80 -5.30 -3.14
CA GLY A 95 17.69 -6.09 -2.28
C GLY A 95 17.28 -7.57 -2.13
N ASN A 96 16.09 -7.97 -2.58
CA ASN A 96 15.63 -9.36 -2.63
C ASN A 96 15.31 -9.74 -4.08
N GLN A 97 16.33 -10.17 -4.82
CA GLN A 97 16.25 -10.42 -6.26
C GLN A 97 15.14 -11.41 -6.66
N HIS A 98 14.89 -12.45 -5.85
CA HIS A 98 13.79 -13.40 -6.11
C HIS A 98 12.41 -12.75 -5.95
N PHE A 99 12.27 -11.86 -4.97
CA PHE A 99 11.06 -11.09 -4.76
C PHE A 99 10.83 -10.07 -5.87
N TYR A 100 11.86 -9.31 -6.24
CA TYR A 100 11.82 -8.30 -7.30
C TYR A 100 11.42 -8.91 -8.65
N LEU A 101 12.10 -9.96 -9.10
CA LEU A 101 11.81 -10.61 -10.38
C LEU A 101 10.38 -11.17 -10.46
N ARG A 102 9.85 -11.66 -9.34
CA ARG A 102 8.49 -12.24 -9.27
C ARG A 102 7.38 -11.17 -9.32
N HIS A 103 7.71 -9.93 -9.01
CA HIS A 103 6.77 -8.82 -8.86
C HIS A 103 7.13 -7.60 -9.72
N ILE A 104 8.09 -7.72 -10.64
CA ILE A 104 8.66 -6.61 -11.41
C ILE A 104 7.60 -5.85 -12.22
N GLN A 105 6.55 -6.53 -12.69
CA GLN A 105 5.42 -5.92 -13.40
C GLN A 105 4.62 -4.92 -12.54
N LEU A 106 4.75 -4.98 -11.20
CA LEU A 106 4.11 -4.05 -10.27
C LEU A 106 4.92 -2.77 -10.04
N PHE A 107 6.19 -2.76 -10.44
CA PHE A 107 7.12 -1.65 -10.23
C PHE A 107 7.54 -0.95 -11.54
N GLN A 108 7.05 -1.42 -12.69
CA GLN A 108 7.16 -0.71 -13.97
C GLN A 108 6.11 0.41 -14.01
N ILE A 109 6.43 1.53 -13.36
CA ILE A 109 5.73 2.81 -13.50
C ILE A 109 6.53 3.66 -14.49
#